data_AF-A0A259LD71-F1
#
_entry.id   AF-A0A259LD71-F1
#
_cell.length_a   1.000
_cell.length_b   1.000
_cell.length_c   1.000
_cell.angle_alpha   90.00
_cell.angle_beta   90.00
_cell.angle_gamma   90.00
#
_symmetry.space_group_name_H-M   'P 1'
#
loop_
_entity.id
_entity.type
_entity.pdbx_description
1 polymer ?
#
loop_
_entity_poly.entity_id
_entity_poly.type
_entity_poly.pdbx_seq_one_letter_code
_entity_poly.pdbx_strand_id
1 'polypeptide(L)'
;MELVAICLQSKALSSAAGLLFVLVFLVGAFGLQAYARTLFLLSLAFSIGLFVAGNLGVDGALDALSDAAFYSAFLGSLGMMQCLVRRFEVLRRIHDVLLGGRVSLLYPKYAAVSCGMASVLSFGMMSLLCGTLADSLKERGIEGLARLQWLRSVLISALRGFALVPLVAPTSVAVAILTRELPQLSWSSLLPFGFIAALLMIVIGWVLERQRFREISGERVALDGWPEGTARLVFLVLVVFVCMGLLVVLIDVKVSVAAMLAVPAVTLIYIVVHERSPGIAFKEGAEQLAAMSNEMSIFAGSAMLGVSVANVVPADLFGDFVVSGWGSYL
;
A
#
# COMPACT_ATOMS: atom_id res chain seq x y z
N MET A 1 11.15 10.13 -13.59
CA MET A 1 12.56 9.70 -13.71
C MET A 1 12.71 8.23 -13.38
N GLU A 2 12.29 7.75 -12.21
CA GLU A 2 12.44 6.33 -11.84
C GLU A 2 11.72 5.34 -12.77
N LEU A 3 10.49 5.65 -13.19
CA LEU A 3 9.74 4.84 -14.17
C LEU A 3 10.50 4.68 -15.50
N VAL A 4 11.19 5.74 -15.93
CA VAL A 4 11.99 5.76 -17.16
C VAL A 4 13.30 5.00 -16.95
N ALA A 5 13.91 5.09 -15.76
CA ALA A 5 15.10 4.32 -15.40
C ALA A 5 14.85 2.81 -15.42
N ILE A 6 13.67 2.39 -14.94
CA ILE A 6 13.24 1.00 -14.97
C ILE A 6 12.99 0.52 -16.40
N CYS A 7 12.33 1.33 -17.23
CA CYS A 7 12.12 0.99 -18.64
C CYS A 7 13.45 0.91 -19.44
N LEU A 8 14.48 1.64 -19.03
CA LEU A 8 15.79 1.68 -19.67
C LEU A 8 16.84 0.76 -19.01
N GLN A 9 16.47 0.02 -17.96
CA GLN A 9 17.37 -0.81 -17.13
C GLN A 9 18.70 -0.13 -16.72
N SER A 10 18.70 1.19 -16.52
CA SER A 10 19.92 1.95 -16.24
C SER A 10 20.08 2.22 -14.75
N LYS A 11 21.08 1.59 -14.12
CA LYS A 11 21.42 1.78 -12.69
C LYS A 11 21.79 3.24 -12.38
N ALA A 12 22.46 3.92 -13.30
CA ALA A 12 22.83 5.33 -13.17
C ALA A 12 21.63 6.28 -13.20
N LEU A 13 20.58 5.92 -13.94
CA LEU A 13 19.37 6.75 -14.03
C LEU A 13 18.48 6.59 -12.80
N SER A 14 18.45 5.40 -12.19
CA SER A 14 17.73 5.12 -10.94
C SER A 14 18.41 5.79 -9.74
N SER A 15 19.75 5.74 -9.66
CA SER A 15 20.48 6.46 -8.61
C SER A 15 20.35 7.98 -8.74
N ALA A 16 20.34 8.52 -9.97
CA ALA A 16 20.06 9.94 -10.22
C ALA A 16 18.64 10.33 -9.81
N ALA A 17 17.65 9.46 -10.04
CA ALA A 17 16.28 9.67 -9.58
C ALA A 17 16.18 9.64 -8.04
N GLY A 18 16.95 8.77 -7.38
CA GLY A 18 17.09 8.72 -5.92
C GLY A 18 17.68 9.99 -5.34
N LEU A 19 18.77 10.47 -5.94
CA LEU A 19 19.39 11.73 -5.56
C LEU A 19 18.40 12.90 -5.72
N LEU A 20 17.70 12.97 -6.85
CA LEU A 20 16.70 14.00 -7.11
C LEU A 20 15.54 13.93 -6.09
N PHE A 21 15.07 12.72 -5.77
CA PHE A 21 14.04 12.51 -4.76
C PHE A 21 14.50 13.05 -3.40
N VAL A 22 15.70 12.68 -2.95
CA VAL A 22 16.27 13.17 -1.68
C VAL A 22 16.39 14.70 -1.69
N LEU A 23 16.88 15.30 -2.78
CA LEU A 23 16.99 16.76 -2.90
C LEU A 23 15.63 17.46 -2.83
N VAL A 24 14.62 16.96 -3.56
CA VAL A 24 13.26 17.50 -3.53
C VAL A 24 12.66 17.41 -2.13
N PHE A 25 12.85 16.27 -1.45
CA PHE A 25 12.35 16.09 -0.09
C PHE A 25 13.11 16.89 0.97
N LEU A 26 14.41 17.15 0.75
CA LEU A 26 15.19 18.07 1.59
C LEU A 26 14.69 19.52 1.46
N VAL A 27 14.43 19.98 0.23
CA VAL A 27 13.87 21.32 -0.02
C VAL A 27 12.43 21.42 0.50
N GLY A 28 11.63 20.36 0.31
CA GLY A 28 10.26 20.25 0.79
C GLY A 28 10.12 19.85 2.26
N ALA A 29 11.22 19.71 3.01
CA ALA A 29 11.21 19.15 4.36
C ALA A 29 10.34 19.96 5.33
N PHE A 30 10.16 21.25 5.08
CA PHE A 30 9.31 22.12 5.91
C PHE A 30 7.81 21.91 5.70
N GLY A 31 7.39 21.29 4.59
CA GLY A 31 5.99 20.92 4.32
C GLY A 31 5.60 19.55 4.87
N LEU A 32 6.57 18.73 5.29
CA LEU A 32 6.33 17.42 5.88
C LEU A 32 5.86 17.52 7.33
N GLN A 33 5.04 16.56 7.75
CA GLN A 33 4.71 16.37 9.16
C GLN A 33 5.99 16.13 9.97
N ALA A 34 6.03 16.65 11.21
CA ALA A 34 7.22 16.59 12.05
C ALA A 34 7.77 15.17 12.21
N TYR A 35 6.90 14.17 12.35
CA TYR A 35 7.27 12.76 12.48
C TYR A 35 7.90 12.18 11.19
N ALA A 36 7.29 12.42 10.04
CA ALA A 36 7.82 11.94 8.76
C ALA A 36 9.19 12.58 8.46
N ARG A 37 9.30 13.88 8.74
CA ARG A 37 10.54 14.64 8.62
C ARG A 37 11.65 14.11 9.51
N THR A 38 11.38 13.86 10.80
CA THR A 38 12.41 13.38 11.73
C THR A 38 12.90 12.00 11.34
N LEU A 39 12.00 11.08 10.96
CA LEU A 39 12.39 9.76 10.48
C LEU A 39 13.25 9.83 9.22
N PHE A 40 12.85 10.63 8.23
CA PHE A 40 13.60 10.77 6.98
C PHE A 40 14.97 11.40 7.22
N LEU A 41 15.06 12.49 8.00
CA LEU A 41 16.33 13.15 8.31
C LEU A 41 17.25 12.25 9.15
N LEU A 42 16.72 11.52 10.12
CA LEU A 42 17.50 10.56 10.90
C LEU A 42 18.07 9.45 10.00
N SER A 43 17.23 8.95 9.09
CA SER A 43 17.61 7.93 8.10
C SER A 43 18.74 8.41 7.21
N LEU A 44 18.62 9.64 6.72
CA LEU A 44 19.61 10.26 5.85
C LEU A 44 20.91 10.56 6.60
N ALA A 45 20.82 11.14 7.80
CA ALA A 45 21.99 11.47 8.62
C ALA A 45 22.78 10.21 8.99
N PHE A 46 22.09 9.11 9.32
CA PHE A 46 22.74 7.84 9.61
C PHE A 46 23.44 7.25 8.38
N SER A 47 22.78 7.26 7.21
CA SER A 47 23.35 6.75 5.96
C SER A 47 24.56 7.58 5.52
N ILE A 48 24.50 8.91 5.65
CA ILE A 48 25.64 9.81 5.41
C ILE A 48 26.76 9.55 6.42
N GLY A 49 26.42 9.35 7.70
CA GLY A 49 27.39 9.03 8.75
C GLY A 49 28.18 7.76 8.45
N LEU A 50 27.52 6.70 7.97
CA LEU A 50 28.17 5.46 7.56
C LEU A 50 29.06 5.64 6.32
N PHE A 51 28.63 6.46 5.36
CA PHE A 51 29.42 6.79 4.18
C PHE A 51 30.70 7.57 4.55
N VAL A 52 30.57 8.60 5.39
CA VAL A 52 31.70 9.42 5.85
C VAL A 52 32.67 8.61 6.72
N ALA A 53 32.16 7.68 7.52
CA ALA A 53 32.97 6.76 8.32
C ALA A 53 33.72 5.71 7.48
N GLY A 54 33.48 5.63 6.17
CA GLY A 54 34.08 4.64 5.27
C GLY A 54 33.48 3.22 5.39
N ASN A 55 32.43 3.05 6.20
CA ASN A 55 31.75 1.76 6.37
C ASN A 55 30.76 1.48 5.24
N LEU A 56 30.32 2.51 4.50
CA LEU A 56 29.46 2.37 3.33
C LEU A 56 30.24 2.80 2.08
N GLY A 57 30.53 1.84 1.19
CA GLY A 57 31.14 2.12 -0.10
C GLY A 57 30.24 2.94 -1.02
N VAL A 58 30.82 3.50 -2.09
CA VAL A 58 30.08 4.28 -3.11
C VAL A 58 28.94 3.45 -3.72
N ASP A 59 29.18 2.16 -3.98
CA ASP A 59 28.16 1.26 -4.51
C ASP A 59 26.98 1.06 -3.54
N GLY A 60 27.26 0.90 -2.23
CA GLY A 60 26.23 0.78 -1.21
C GLY A 60 25.40 2.06 -1.04
N ALA A 61 26.02 3.23 -1.19
CA ALA A 61 25.31 4.51 -1.20
C ALA A 61 24.40 4.67 -2.43
N LEU A 62 24.86 4.22 -3.61
CA LEU A 62 24.06 4.24 -4.84
C LEU A 62 22.88 3.27 -4.76
N ASP A 63 23.07 2.10 -4.17
CA ASP A 63 22.00 1.12 -3.94
C ASP A 63 20.96 1.67 -2.96
N ALA A 64 21.39 2.30 -1.87
CA ALA A 64 20.48 2.94 -0.91
C ALA A 64 19.64 4.06 -1.55
N LEU A 65 20.23 4.86 -2.46
CA LEU A 65 19.50 5.87 -3.23
C LEU A 65 18.53 5.26 -4.24
N SER A 66 18.92 4.19 -4.94
CA SER A 66 18.04 3.48 -5.89
C SER A 66 16.83 2.88 -5.19
N ASP A 67 17.02 2.31 -4.01
CA ASP A 67 15.93 1.77 -3.19
C ASP A 67 14.98 2.86 -2.71
N ALA A 68 15.51 3.98 -2.21
CA ALA A 68 14.70 5.13 -1.83
C ALA A 68 13.85 5.66 -3.01
N ALA A 69 14.43 5.76 -4.21
CA ALA A 69 13.69 6.13 -5.42
C ALA A 69 12.62 5.10 -5.79
N PHE A 70 12.95 3.82 -5.72
CA PHE A 70 12.01 2.78 -6.09
C PHE A 70 10.80 2.76 -5.17
N TYR A 71 10.98 2.72 -3.84
CA TYR A 71 9.86 2.65 -2.92
C TYR A 71 9.02 3.92 -2.96
N SER A 72 9.65 5.10 -3.11
CA SER A 72 8.90 6.34 -3.28
C SER A 72 8.09 6.36 -4.59
N ALA A 73 8.67 5.95 -5.71
CA ALA A 73 7.96 5.84 -6.98
C ALA A 73 6.83 4.79 -6.93
N PHE A 74 7.06 3.67 -6.24
CA PHE A 74 6.07 2.63 -6.02
C PHE A 74 4.88 3.15 -5.19
N LEU A 75 5.15 3.82 -4.07
CA LEU A 75 4.11 4.44 -3.25
C LEU A 75 3.37 5.56 -3.98
N GLY A 76 4.09 6.41 -4.72
CA GLY A 76 3.49 7.46 -5.54
C GLY A 76 2.57 6.89 -6.61
N SER A 77 2.99 5.81 -7.27
CA SER A 77 2.17 5.04 -8.21
C SER A 77 0.91 4.48 -7.57
N LEU A 78 1.02 3.83 -6.40
CA LEU A 78 -0.15 3.34 -5.66
C LEU A 78 -1.08 4.50 -5.23
N GLY A 79 -0.52 5.67 -4.93
CA GLY A 79 -1.27 6.88 -4.66
C GLY A 79 -2.15 7.32 -5.83
N MET A 80 -1.70 7.15 -7.06
CA MET A 80 -2.51 7.45 -8.25
C MET A 80 -3.76 6.57 -8.33
N MET A 81 -3.73 5.35 -7.78
CA MET A 81 -4.95 4.52 -7.69
C MET A 81 -5.97 5.16 -6.74
N GLN A 82 -5.54 5.81 -5.66
CA GLN A 82 -6.45 6.48 -4.73
C GLN A 82 -7.16 7.65 -5.39
N CYS A 83 -6.44 8.45 -6.18
CA CYS A 83 -7.01 9.51 -7.00
C CYS A 83 -8.11 8.95 -7.91
N LEU A 84 -7.82 7.86 -8.64
CA LEU A 84 -8.79 7.21 -9.52
C LEU A 84 -10.04 6.72 -8.78
N VAL A 85 -9.85 6.02 -7.68
CA VAL A 85 -10.93 5.35 -6.95
C VAL A 85 -11.80 6.34 -6.17
N ARG A 86 -11.25 7.47 -5.70
CA ARG A 86 -11.99 8.56 -5.03
C ARG A 86 -13.08 9.17 -5.91
N ARG A 87 -12.96 9.05 -7.23
CA ARG A 87 -13.95 9.57 -8.19
C ARG A 87 -15.24 8.75 -8.27
N PHE A 88 -15.30 7.56 -7.65
CA PHE A 88 -16.45 6.67 -7.71
C PHE A 88 -17.27 6.68 -6.42
N GLU A 89 -18.58 6.94 -6.53
CA GLU A 89 -19.52 6.96 -5.39
C GLU A 89 -19.65 5.62 -4.65
N VAL A 90 -19.27 4.53 -5.32
CA VAL A 90 -19.23 3.15 -4.81
C VAL A 90 -18.50 3.08 -3.47
N LEU A 91 -17.42 3.84 -3.31
CA LEU A 91 -16.65 3.86 -2.08
C LEU A 91 -17.40 4.53 -0.93
N ARG A 92 -18.20 5.56 -1.22
CA ARG A 92 -18.97 6.30 -0.23
C ARG A 92 -20.09 5.43 0.35
N ARG A 93 -20.69 4.57 -0.47
CA ARG A 93 -21.75 3.62 -0.06
C ARG A 93 -21.22 2.21 0.24
N ILE A 94 -19.91 2.01 0.32
CA ILE A 94 -19.35 0.67 0.45
C ILE A 94 -19.77 0.02 1.77
N HIS A 95 -19.81 0.81 2.85
CA HIS A 95 -20.28 0.39 4.16
C HIS A 95 -21.70 -0.15 4.11
N ASP A 96 -22.56 0.51 3.33
CA ASP A 96 -23.95 0.14 3.18
C ASP A 96 -24.06 -1.24 2.52
N VAL A 97 -23.30 -1.48 1.44
CA VAL A 97 -23.23 -2.79 0.75
C VAL A 97 -22.59 -3.89 1.62
N LEU A 98 -21.57 -3.51 2.39
CA LEU A 98 -20.85 -4.38 3.31
C LEU A 98 -21.72 -4.84 4.47
N LEU A 99 -22.62 -3.98 4.96
CA LEU A 99 -23.53 -4.25 6.08
C LEU A 99 -24.78 -5.04 5.69
N GLY A 100 -25.02 -5.27 4.39
CA GLY A 100 -26.07 -6.17 3.90
C GLY A 100 -25.70 -7.66 4.03
N GLY A 101 -26.64 -8.51 4.45
CA GLY A 101 -26.51 -9.98 4.45
C GLY A 101 -26.63 -10.66 5.83
N ARG A 102 -26.31 -11.96 5.90
CA ARG A 102 -26.49 -12.81 7.09
C ARG A 102 -25.59 -12.39 8.26
N VAL A 103 -26.19 -12.19 9.45
CA VAL A 103 -25.54 -11.70 10.69
C VAL A 103 -24.25 -12.44 11.05
N SER A 104 -24.22 -13.76 10.86
CA SER A 104 -23.05 -14.59 11.18
C SER A 104 -21.87 -14.40 10.23
N LEU A 105 -22.07 -13.95 8.99
CA LEU A 105 -21.04 -13.84 7.96
C LEU A 105 -20.57 -12.40 7.70
N LEU A 106 -21.04 -11.42 8.49
CA LEU A 106 -20.64 -10.04 8.25
C LEU A 106 -19.19 -9.76 8.55
N TYR A 107 -18.67 -10.23 9.69
CA TYR A 107 -17.26 -10.03 9.98
C TYR A 107 -16.35 -10.58 8.86
N PRO A 108 -16.46 -11.85 8.46
CA PRO A 108 -15.58 -12.38 7.41
C PRO A 108 -15.81 -11.70 6.05
N LYS A 109 -17.06 -11.38 5.68
CA LYS A 109 -17.35 -10.58 4.47
C LYS A 109 -16.70 -9.20 4.55
N TYR A 110 -16.80 -8.53 5.70
CA TYR A 110 -16.29 -7.20 5.91
C TYR A 110 -14.76 -7.20 5.85
N ALA A 111 -14.10 -8.10 6.57
CA ALA A 111 -12.65 -8.25 6.53
C ALA A 111 -12.13 -8.58 5.11
N ALA A 112 -12.80 -9.47 4.38
CA ALA A 112 -12.39 -9.86 3.03
C ALA A 112 -12.54 -8.71 2.01
N VAL A 113 -13.68 -8.01 2.03
CA VAL A 113 -13.92 -6.87 1.13
C VAL A 113 -13.03 -5.68 1.51
N SER A 114 -12.84 -5.42 2.81
CA SER A 114 -11.85 -4.45 3.30
C SER A 114 -10.45 -4.80 2.82
N CYS A 115 -10.02 -6.07 2.90
CA CYS A 115 -8.75 -6.53 2.35
C CYS A 115 -8.67 -6.27 0.84
N GLY A 116 -9.69 -6.64 0.06
CA GLY A 116 -9.72 -6.42 -1.39
C GLY A 116 -9.63 -4.94 -1.76
N MET A 117 -10.39 -4.09 -1.08
CA MET A 117 -10.31 -2.64 -1.26
C MET A 117 -8.94 -2.10 -0.88
N ALA A 118 -8.42 -2.47 0.29
CA ALA A 118 -7.12 -2.03 0.77
C ALA A 118 -5.97 -2.52 -0.12
N SER A 119 -6.13 -3.67 -0.77
CA SER A 119 -5.16 -4.16 -1.76
C SER A 119 -5.04 -3.19 -2.94
N VAL A 120 -6.15 -2.56 -3.33
CA VAL A 120 -6.19 -1.61 -4.45
C VAL A 120 -5.86 -0.18 -4.01
N LEU A 121 -6.48 0.29 -2.93
CA LEU A 121 -6.39 1.67 -2.42
C LEU A 121 -5.16 1.91 -1.53
N SER A 122 -4.51 0.85 -1.06
CA SER A 122 -3.45 0.91 -0.06
C SER A 122 -3.86 1.81 1.13
N PHE A 123 -3.02 2.76 1.52
CA PHE A 123 -3.26 3.70 2.64
C PHE A 123 -4.51 4.56 2.51
N GLY A 124 -5.00 4.81 1.30
CA GLY A 124 -6.19 5.64 1.04
C GLY A 124 -7.47 5.03 1.60
N MET A 125 -7.50 3.70 1.77
CA MET A 125 -8.62 2.96 2.33
C MET A 125 -8.97 3.41 3.76
N MET A 126 -7.98 3.65 4.62
CA MET A 126 -8.27 4.13 5.98
C MET A 126 -8.86 5.55 5.99
N SER A 127 -8.30 6.46 5.18
CA SER A 127 -8.83 7.83 5.06
C SER A 127 -10.30 7.85 4.62
N LEU A 128 -10.65 6.95 3.69
CA LEU A 128 -11.98 6.84 3.12
C LEU A 128 -12.95 6.15 4.06
N LEU A 129 -12.53 5.04 4.69
CA LEU A 129 -13.41 4.31 5.61
C LEU A 129 -13.71 5.12 6.86
N CYS A 130 -12.70 5.78 7.45
CA CYS A 130 -12.89 6.63 8.63
C CYS A 130 -13.78 7.85 8.31
N GLY A 131 -13.55 8.51 7.18
CA GLY A 131 -14.32 9.70 6.77
C GLY A 131 -15.78 9.38 6.47
N THR A 132 -16.02 8.39 5.58
CA THR A 132 -17.38 8.04 5.14
C THR A 132 -18.22 7.40 6.24
N LEU A 133 -17.60 6.68 7.18
CA LEU A 133 -18.30 6.10 8.33
C LEU A 133 -18.78 7.17 9.31
N ALA A 134 -17.97 8.20 9.57
CA ALA A 134 -18.36 9.30 10.45
C ALA A 134 -19.55 10.08 9.88
N ASP A 135 -19.55 10.31 8.56
CA ASP A 135 -20.64 10.98 7.85
C ASP A 135 -21.90 10.11 7.80
N SER A 136 -21.76 8.81 7.47
CA SER A 136 -22.90 7.87 7.42
C SER A 136 -23.57 7.71 8.78
N LEU A 137 -22.81 7.67 9.87
CA LEU A 137 -23.37 7.58 11.23
C LEU A 137 -24.10 8.86 11.63
N LYS A 138 -23.61 10.02 11.17
CA LYS A 138 -24.24 11.32 11.41
C LYS A 138 -25.55 11.46 10.63
N GLU A 139 -25.56 11.06 9.35
CA GLU A 139 -26.77 11.04 8.50
C GLU A 139 -27.85 10.10 9.07
N ARG A 140 -27.46 9.02 9.75
CA ARG A 140 -28.37 8.06 10.38
C ARG A 140 -28.89 8.46 11.75
N GLY A 141 -28.46 9.62 12.29
CA GLY A 141 -28.91 10.10 13.61
C GLY A 141 -28.47 9.20 14.79
N ILE A 142 -27.44 8.37 14.61
CA ILE A 142 -26.94 7.48 15.67
C ILE A 142 -26.04 8.30 16.59
N GLU A 143 -26.55 8.62 17.78
CA GLU A 143 -25.85 9.41 18.80
C GLU A 143 -25.47 8.58 20.04
N GLY A 144 -24.55 9.11 20.85
CA GLY A 144 -24.16 8.50 22.13
C GLY A 144 -23.27 7.25 22.04
N LEU A 145 -23.46 6.31 22.99
CA LEU A 145 -22.63 5.11 23.16
C LEU A 145 -22.71 4.13 21.97
N ALA A 146 -23.87 4.06 21.30
CA ALA A 146 -24.08 3.22 20.13
C ALA A 146 -23.17 3.65 18.96
N ARG A 147 -23.01 4.96 18.75
CA ARG A 147 -22.09 5.51 17.74
C ARG A 147 -20.65 5.08 17.97
N LEU A 148 -20.20 5.11 19.23
CA LEU A 148 -18.84 4.71 19.60
C LEU A 148 -18.62 3.21 19.38
N GLN A 149 -19.60 2.37 19.70
CA GLN A 149 -19.52 0.93 19.44
C GLN A 149 -19.52 0.61 17.94
N TRP A 150 -20.35 1.30 17.16
CA TRP A 150 -20.37 1.20 15.70
C TRP A 150 -19.03 1.60 15.09
N LEU A 151 -18.51 2.78 15.44
CA LEU A 151 -17.20 3.25 15.00
C LEU A 151 -16.12 2.22 15.35
N ARG A 152 -16.08 1.76 16.60
CA ARG A 152 -15.06 0.82 17.06
C ARG A 152 -15.14 -0.51 16.32
N SER A 153 -16.32 -1.10 16.15
CA SER A 153 -16.48 -2.41 15.52
C SER A 153 -16.16 -2.39 14.03
N VAL A 154 -16.62 -1.35 13.32
CA VAL A 154 -16.36 -1.17 11.89
C VAL A 154 -14.89 -0.83 11.66
N LEU A 155 -14.30 0.09 12.43
CA LEU A 155 -12.87 0.43 12.31
C LEU A 155 -11.97 -0.76 12.63
N ILE A 156 -12.25 -1.53 13.69
CA ILE A 156 -11.47 -2.75 14.00
C ILE A 156 -11.53 -3.74 12.84
N SER A 157 -12.70 -3.93 12.25
CA SER A 157 -12.86 -4.87 11.14
C SER A 157 -12.18 -4.39 9.87
N ALA A 158 -12.25 -3.09 9.58
CA ALA A 158 -11.54 -2.46 8.49
C ALA A 158 -10.01 -2.59 8.66
N LEU A 159 -9.50 -2.27 9.85
CA LEU A 159 -8.08 -2.40 10.20
C LEU A 159 -7.59 -3.84 10.12
N ARG A 160 -8.39 -4.81 10.60
CA ARG A 160 -8.08 -6.23 10.46
C ARG A 160 -8.06 -6.65 8.99
N GLY A 161 -9.00 -6.19 8.17
CA GLY A 161 -8.98 -6.42 6.71
C GLY A 161 -7.76 -5.80 6.04
N PHE A 162 -7.39 -4.57 6.41
CA PHE A 162 -6.17 -3.90 5.93
C PHE A 162 -4.90 -4.67 6.32
N ALA A 163 -4.84 -5.23 7.53
CA ALA A 163 -3.71 -6.03 8.00
C ALA A 163 -3.49 -7.33 7.20
N LEU A 164 -4.47 -7.76 6.41
CA LEU A 164 -4.33 -8.93 5.51
C LEU A 164 -3.65 -8.58 4.18
N VAL A 165 -3.59 -7.30 3.80
CA VAL A 165 -3.03 -6.85 2.52
C VAL A 165 -1.57 -7.28 2.33
N PRO A 166 -0.66 -7.14 3.32
CA PRO A 166 0.70 -7.68 3.24
C PRO A 166 0.80 -9.16 2.91
N LEU A 167 -0.21 -9.95 3.25
CA LEU A 167 -0.20 -11.40 3.09
C LEU A 167 -0.65 -11.83 1.69
N VAL A 168 -1.57 -11.11 1.07
CA VAL A 168 -2.27 -11.58 -0.15
C VAL A 168 -2.01 -10.68 -1.35
N ALA A 169 -1.90 -9.37 -1.15
CA ALA A 169 -1.97 -8.41 -2.25
C ALA A 169 -0.63 -8.27 -3.00
N PRO A 170 -0.60 -8.44 -4.34
CA PRO A 170 0.60 -8.24 -5.14
C PRO A 170 1.09 -6.78 -5.14
N THR A 171 0.16 -5.85 -4.94
CA THR A 171 0.38 -4.39 -4.84
C THR A 171 0.78 -3.95 -3.43
N SER A 172 0.92 -4.87 -2.47
CA SER A 172 1.36 -4.52 -1.12
C SER A 172 2.82 -4.09 -1.09
N VAL A 173 3.11 -3.08 -0.29
CA VAL A 173 4.49 -2.63 -0.02
C VAL A 173 5.34 -3.76 0.55
N ALA A 174 4.79 -4.62 1.40
CA ALA A 174 5.52 -5.75 1.97
C ALA A 174 5.98 -6.76 0.89
N VAL A 175 5.10 -7.09 -0.06
CA VAL A 175 5.44 -7.96 -1.19
C VAL A 175 6.46 -7.29 -2.09
N ALA A 176 6.34 -5.98 -2.31
CA ALA A 176 7.31 -5.22 -3.09
C ALA A 176 8.71 -5.22 -2.45
N ILE A 177 8.77 -5.09 -1.12
CA ILE A 177 10.03 -5.22 -0.38
C ILE A 177 10.59 -6.63 -0.53
N LEU A 178 9.82 -7.66 -0.17
CA LEU A 178 10.28 -9.05 -0.18
C LEU A 178 10.78 -9.50 -1.57
N THR A 179 10.06 -9.17 -2.63
CA THR A 179 10.45 -9.56 -4.01
C THR A 179 11.59 -8.72 -4.58
N ARG A 180 11.86 -7.55 -3.99
CA ARG A 180 13.05 -6.75 -4.31
C ARG A 180 14.28 -7.32 -3.61
N GLU A 181 14.21 -7.51 -2.31
CA GLU A 181 15.32 -7.99 -1.45
C GLU A 181 15.66 -9.47 -1.66
N LEU A 182 14.67 -10.30 -2.01
CA LEU A 182 14.85 -11.73 -2.26
C LEU A 182 14.41 -12.06 -3.70
N PRO A 183 15.30 -11.88 -4.69
CA PRO A 183 14.94 -12.05 -6.11
C PRO A 183 14.48 -13.47 -6.46
N GLN A 184 14.91 -14.48 -5.69
CA GLN A 184 14.50 -15.88 -5.83
C GLN A 184 13.04 -16.15 -5.41
N LEU A 185 12.39 -15.23 -4.66
CA LEU A 185 10.99 -15.36 -4.27
C LEU A 185 10.09 -14.57 -5.22
N SER A 186 9.05 -15.25 -5.72
CA SER A 186 7.97 -14.62 -6.47
C SER A 186 6.76 -14.41 -5.57
N TRP A 187 5.88 -13.47 -5.94
CA TRP A 187 4.59 -13.33 -5.26
C TRP A 187 3.77 -14.63 -5.31
N SER A 188 3.85 -15.37 -6.42
CA SER A 188 3.12 -16.64 -6.58
C SER A 188 3.60 -17.74 -5.63
N SER A 189 4.89 -17.76 -5.25
CA SER A 189 5.41 -18.71 -4.25
C SER A 189 5.03 -18.33 -2.83
N LEU A 190 4.88 -17.02 -2.54
CA LEU A 190 4.48 -16.49 -1.23
C LEU A 190 2.97 -16.62 -0.98
N LEU A 191 2.15 -16.51 -2.04
CA LEU A 191 0.70 -16.44 -1.95
C LEU A 191 0.05 -17.61 -1.18
N PRO A 192 0.44 -18.89 -1.34
CA PRO A 192 -0.18 -19.99 -0.59
C PRO A 192 -0.04 -19.82 0.92
N PHE A 193 1.15 -19.44 1.39
CA PHE A 193 1.43 -19.22 2.81
C PHE A 193 0.68 -18.00 3.33
N GLY A 194 0.72 -16.89 2.59
CA GLY A 194 0.00 -15.67 2.92
C GLY A 194 -1.52 -15.86 2.94
N PHE A 195 -2.07 -16.66 2.03
CA PHE A 195 -3.48 -16.99 1.96
C PHE A 195 -3.93 -17.82 3.16
N ILE A 196 -3.16 -18.85 3.56
CA ILE A 196 -3.44 -19.65 4.75
C ILE A 196 -3.41 -18.78 6.00
N ALA A 197 -2.38 -17.94 6.16
CA ALA A 197 -2.28 -17.01 7.27
C ALA A 197 -3.45 -16.02 7.30
N ALA A 198 -3.85 -15.48 6.14
CA ALA A 198 -4.98 -14.58 6.03
C ALA A 198 -6.30 -15.27 6.41
N LEU A 199 -6.50 -16.52 5.98
CA LEU A 199 -7.67 -17.31 6.35
C LEU A 199 -7.72 -17.55 7.86
N LEU A 200 -6.60 -17.93 8.48
CA LEU A 200 -6.50 -18.10 9.93
C LEU A 200 -6.84 -16.79 10.67
N MET A 201 -6.30 -15.66 10.23
CA MET A 201 -6.59 -14.34 10.80
C MET A 201 -8.07 -13.95 10.67
N ILE A 202 -8.70 -14.27 9.54
CA ILE A 202 -10.15 -14.08 9.34
C ILE A 202 -10.94 -14.97 10.31
N VAL A 203 -10.58 -16.25 10.45
CA VAL A 203 -11.29 -17.19 11.34
C VAL A 203 -11.15 -16.77 12.81
N ILE A 204 -9.94 -16.42 13.25
CA ILE A 204 -9.70 -15.95 14.62
C ILE A 204 -10.50 -14.66 14.89
N GLY A 205 -10.43 -13.70 13.96
CA GLY A 205 -11.19 -12.46 14.09
C GLY A 205 -12.71 -12.70 14.07
N TRP A 206 -13.17 -13.71 13.34
CA TRP A 206 -14.58 -14.09 13.30
C TRP A 206 -15.06 -14.60 14.66
N VAL A 207 -14.29 -15.47 15.31
CA VAL A 207 -14.60 -15.97 16.65
C VAL A 207 -14.67 -14.83 17.68
N LEU A 208 -13.74 -13.87 17.60
CA LEU A 208 -13.66 -12.75 18.55
C LEU A 208 -14.77 -11.70 18.35
N GLU A 209 -15.15 -11.39 17.11
CA GLU A 209 -16.04 -10.26 16.81
C GLU A 209 -17.50 -10.66 16.58
N ARG A 210 -17.82 -11.96 16.56
CA ARG A 210 -19.17 -12.48 16.28
C ARG A 210 -20.25 -11.91 17.21
N GLN A 211 -19.93 -11.70 18.49
CA GLN A 211 -20.89 -11.16 19.46
C GLN A 211 -21.14 -9.66 19.24
N ARG A 212 -20.07 -8.88 19.04
CA ARG A 212 -20.15 -7.42 18.82
C ARG A 212 -20.90 -7.06 17.53
N PHE A 213 -20.65 -7.79 16.43
CA PHE A 213 -21.39 -7.55 15.19
C PHE A 213 -22.87 -7.95 15.26
N ARG A 214 -23.24 -8.85 16.19
CA ARG A 214 -24.62 -9.26 16.40
C ARG A 214 -25.43 -8.18 17.12
N GLU A 215 -24.84 -7.52 18.10
CA GLU A 215 -25.45 -6.38 18.83
C GLU A 215 -25.70 -5.19 17.89
N ILE A 216 -24.73 -4.91 17.03
CA ILE A 216 -24.75 -3.83 16.04
C ILE A 216 -25.69 -4.17 14.84
N SER A 217 -26.15 -5.42 14.74
CA SER A 217 -26.96 -5.88 13.61
C SER A 217 -28.42 -5.43 13.61
N GLY A 218 -28.93 -4.95 14.74
CA GLY A 218 -30.35 -4.59 14.89
C GLY A 218 -30.75 -3.29 14.18
N GLU A 219 -29.81 -2.38 13.94
CA GLU A 219 -30.07 -1.01 13.45
C GLU A 219 -29.82 -0.86 11.93
N ARG A 220 -29.96 -1.95 11.17
CA ARG A 220 -29.55 -1.98 9.76
C ARG A 220 -30.68 -1.64 8.80
N VAL A 221 -30.33 -0.86 7.78
CA VAL A 221 -31.13 -0.70 6.56
C VAL A 221 -30.43 -1.47 5.45
N ALA A 222 -31.14 -2.41 4.82
CA ALA A 222 -30.65 -3.09 3.63
C ALA A 222 -30.73 -2.12 2.44
N LEU A 223 -29.73 -2.10 1.55
CA LEU A 223 -29.89 -1.41 0.28
C LEU A 223 -30.52 -2.34 -0.75
N ASP A 224 -31.42 -1.77 -1.52
CA ASP A 224 -32.08 -2.38 -2.68
C ASP A 224 -31.21 -2.31 -3.95
N GLY A 225 -29.91 -2.59 -3.86
CA GLY A 225 -29.04 -2.71 -5.05
C GLY A 225 -27.57 -2.33 -4.86
N TRP A 226 -26.79 -2.60 -5.91
CA TRP A 226 -25.39 -2.18 -5.99
C TRP A 226 -25.31 -0.68 -6.30
N PRO A 227 -24.42 0.09 -5.65
CA PRO A 227 -24.22 1.51 -5.94
C PRO A 227 -23.83 1.74 -7.40
N GLU A 228 -24.29 2.87 -7.96
CA GLU A 228 -23.91 3.30 -9.30
C GLU A 228 -22.38 3.42 -9.43
N GLY A 229 -21.85 2.99 -10.56
CA GLY A 229 -20.40 3.00 -10.83
C GLY A 229 -19.64 1.76 -10.33
N THR A 230 -20.27 0.81 -9.62
CA THR A 230 -19.56 -0.38 -9.11
C THR A 230 -18.98 -1.23 -10.23
N ALA A 231 -19.77 -1.47 -11.28
CA ALA A 231 -19.32 -2.19 -12.46
C ALA A 231 -18.13 -1.51 -13.16
N ARG A 232 -18.13 -0.17 -13.22
CA ARG A 232 -17.05 0.61 -13.85
C ARG A 232 -15.77 0.54 -13.03
N LEU A 233 -15.86 0.66 -11.69
CA LEU A 233 -14.72 0.51 -10.80
C LEU A 233 -14.11 -0.90 -10.89
N VAL A 234 -14.95 -1.94 -10.83
CA VAL A 234 -14.49 -3.34 -10.97
C VAL A 234 -13.82 -3.57 -12.33
N PHE A 235 -14.40 -3.05 -13.41
CA PHE A 235 -13.81 -3.12 -14.74
C PHE A 235 -12.42 -2.45 -14.77
N LEU A 236 -12.30 -1.25 -14.20
CA LEU A 236 -11.04 -0.50 -14.20
C LEU A 236 -9.96 -1.18 -13.37
N VAL A 237 -10.31 -1.70 -12.20
CA VAL A 237 -9.42 -2.52 -11.37
C VAL A 237 -8.97 -3.78 -12.11
N LEU A 238 -9.89 -4.44 -12.81
CA LEU A 238 -9.58 -5.61 -13.63
C LEU A 238 -8.63 -5.25 -14.79
N VAL A 239 -8.84 -4.10 -15.46
CA VAL A 239 -7.92 -3.59 -16.49
C VAL A 239 -6.52 -3.38 -15.91
N VAL A 240 -6.39 -2.78 -14.73
CA VAL A 240 -5.08 -2.61 -14.07
C VAL A 240 -4.41 -3.96 -13.84
N PHE A 241 -5.12 -4.94 -13.27
CA PHE A 241 -4.55 -6.27 -13.02
C PHE A 241 -4.20 -7.02 -14.31
N VAL A 242 -5.01 -6.91 -15.37
CA VAL A 242 -4.70 -7.48 -16.68
C VAL A 242 -3.46 -6.83 -17.27
N CYS A 243 -3.36 -5.50 -17.25
CA CYS A 243 -2.16 -4.78 -17.68
C CYS A 243 -0.92 -5.22 -16.89
N MET A 244 -1.02 -5.36 -15.58
CA MET A 244 0.07 -5.89 -14.75
C MET A 244 0.46 -7.31 -15.17
N GLY A 245 -0.51 -8.20 -15.33
CA GLY A 245 -0.26 -9.59 -15.76
C GLY A 245 0.40 -9.66 -17.13
N LEU A 246 -0.03 -8.82 -18.08
CA LEU A 246 0.58 -8.71 -19.40
C LEU A 246 2.03 -8.21 -19.32
N LEU A 247 2.31 -7.19 -18.51
CA LEU A 247 3.68 -6.70 -18.29
C LEU A 247 4.58 -7.81 -17.73
N VAL A 248 4.10 -8.57 -16.74
CA VAL A 248 4.85 -9.66 -16.13
C VAL A 248 5.12 -10.78 -17.14
N VAL A 249 4.12 -11.19 -17.92
CA VAL A 249 4.27 -12.33 -18.87
C VAL A 249 5.07 -11.95 -20.13
N LEU A 250 4.89 -10.73 -20.65
CA LEU A 250 5.50 -10.32 -21.92
C LEU A 250 6.88 -9.67 -21.75
N ILE A 251 7.11 -8.97 -20.64
CA ILE A 251 8.33 -8.18 -20.41
C ILE A 251 9.18 -8.80 -19.28
N ASP A 252 8.71 -9.87 -18.63
CA ASP A 252 9.39 -10.57 -17.53
C ASP A 252 9.81 -9.62 -16.38
N VAL A 253 9.00 -8.60 -16.13
CA VAL A 253 9.25 -7.64 -15.05
C VAL A 253 8.67 -8.15 -13.73
N LYS A 254 9.31 -7.76 -12.63
CA LYS A 254 8.78 -8.01 -11.27
C LYS A 254 7.37 -7.44 -11.13
N VAL A 255 6.52 -8.12 -10.36
CA VAL A 255 5.12 -7.73 -10.12
C VAL A 255 4.99 -6.29 -9.62
N SER A 256 5.90 -5.84 -8.76
CA SER A 256 5.91 -4.47 -8.22
C SER A 256 6.24 -3.42 -9.28
N VAL A 257 7.15 -3.74 -10.21
CA VAL A 257 7.47 -2.89 -11.36
C VAL A 257 6.26 -2.80 -12.31
N ALA A 258 5.61 -3.94 -12.58
CA ALA A 258 4.39 -3.98 -13.37
C ALA A 258 3.29 -3.10 -12.76
N ALA A 259 3.10 -3.16 -11.44
CA ALA A 259 2.18 -2.28 -10.72
C ALA A 259 2.57 -0.80 -10.86
N MET A 260 3.87 -0.50 -10.73
CA MET A 260 4.40 0.86 -10.80
C MET A 260 4.15 1.53 -12.17
N LEU A 261 4.12 0.72 -13.23
CA LEU A 261 3.83 1.19 -14.59
C LEU A 261 2.33 1.21 -14.90
N ALA A 262 1.62 0.11 -14.59
CA ALA A 262 0.24 -0.06 -14.98
C ALA A 262 -0.72 0.89 -14.26
N VAL A 263 -0.55 1.08 -12.94
CA VAL A 263 -1.47 1.89 -12.13
C VAL A 263 -1.52 3.35 -12.60
N PRO A 264 -0.41 4.11 -12.64
CA PRO A 264 -0.44 5.50 -13.06
C PRO A 264 -0.82 5.65 -14.53
N ALA A 265 -0.40 4.71 -15.40
CA ALA A 265 -0.78 4.74 -16.81
C ALA A 265 -2.30 4.63 -16.98
N VAL A 266 -2.93 3.63 -16.35
CA VAL A 266 -4.39 3.44 -16.43
C VAL A 266 -5.13 4.60 -15.78
N THR A 267 -4.68 5.09 -14.61
CA THR A 267 -5.27 6.26 -13.96
C THR A 267 -5.25 7.49 -14.87
N LEU A 268 -4.07 7.84 -15.40
CA LEU A 268 -3.91 9.04 -16.23
C LEU A 268 -4.69 8.91 -17.53
N ILE A 269 -4.64 7.76 -18.21
CA ILE A 269 -5.42 7.51 -19.43
C ILE A 269 -6.91 7.67 -19.14
N TYR A 270 -7.40 7.11 -18.03
CA TYR A 270 -8.81 7.24 -17.66
C TYR A 270 -9.20 8.70 -17.44
N ILE A 271 -8.42 9.47 -16.68
CA ILE A 271 -8.72 10.89 -16.42
C ILE A 271 -8.67 11.69 -17.72
N VAL A 272 -7.67 11.47 -18.58
CA VAL A 272 -7.56 12.18 -19.87
C VAL A 272 -8.72 11.85 -20.80
N VAL A 273 -9.13 10.59 -20.88
CA VAL A 273 -10.26 10.17 -21.72
C VAL A 273 -11.58 10.74 -21.19
N HIS A 274 -11.75 10.82 -19.86
CA HIS A 274 -12.99 11.28 -19.24
C HIS A 274 -13.12 12.81 -19.21
N GLU A 275 -12.06 13.51 -18.78
CA GLU A 275 -12.02 14.98 -18.63
C GLU A 275 -11.57 15.70 -19.92
N ARG A 276 -11.11 14.95 -20.93
CA ARG A 276 -10.56 15.46 -22.20
C ARG A 276 -9.45 16.51 -22.05
N SER A 277 -8.75 16.52 -20.91
CA SER A 277 -7.67 17.48 -20.67
C SER A 277 -6.49 16.82 -19.93
N PRO A 278 -5.28 16.85 -20.51
CA PRO A 278 -4.09 16.33 -19.86
C PRO A 278 -3.66 17.16 -18.66
N GLY A 279 -3.91 18.48 -18.68
CA GLY A 279 -3.55 19.38 -17.59
C GLY A 279 -4.24 19.03 -16.27
N ILE A 280 -5.51 18.60 -16.31
CA ILE A 280 -6.24 18.17 -15.10
C ILE A 280 -5.64 16.87 -14.55
N ALA A 281 -5.37 15.88 -15.42
CA ALA A 281 -4.78 14.62 -15.01
C ALA A 281 -3.41 14.80 -14.33
N PHE A 282 -2.55 15.67 -14.87
CA PHE A 282 -1.25 15.97 -14.26
C PHE A 282 -1.38 16.75 -12.95
N LYS A 283 -2.28 17.74 -12.89
CA LYS A 283 -2.51 18.52 -11.67
C LYS A 283 -3.02 17.63 -10.53
N GLU A 284 -4.03 16.82 -10.81
CA GLU A 284 -4.62 15.92 -9.80
C GLU A 284 -3.62 14.85 -9.35
N GLY A 285 -2.82 14.31 -10.28
CA GLY A 285 -1.73 13.40 -9.93
C GLY A 285 -0.67 14.06 -9.04
N ALA A 286 -0.27 15.30 -9.35
CA ALA A 286 0.69 16.06 -8.55
C ALA A 286 0.16 16.38 -7.15
N GLU A 287 -1.12 16.77 -7.04
CA GLU A 287 -1.78 17.01 -5.75
C GLU A 287 -1.86 15.72 -4.91
N GLN A 288 -2.15 14.57 -5.54
CA GLN A 288 -2.18 13.28 -4.85
C GLN A 288 -0.79 12.83 -4.40
N LEU A 289 0.25 13.03 -5.21
CA LEU A 289 1.65 12.79 -4.85
C LEU A 289 2.09 13.69 -3.69
N ALA A 290 1.69 14.96 -3.70
CA ALA A 290 1.97 15.89 -2.61
C ALA A 290 1.25 15.47 -1.32
N ALA A 291 0.01 15.00 -1.42
CA ALA A 291 -0.75 14.48 -0.28
C ALA A 291 -0.09 13.25 0.35
N MET A 292 0.56 12.39 -0.45
CA MET A 292 1.27 11.18 0.01
C MET A 292 2.76 11.41 0.31
N SER A 293 3.22 12.67 0.33
CA SER A 293 4.62 13.01 0.55
C SER A 293 5.14 12.47 1.89
N ASN A 294 4.33 12.55 2.96
CA ASN A 294 4.72 12.05 4.28
C ASN A 294 5.02 10.54 4.25
N GLU A 295 4.12 9.74 3.70
CA GLU A 295 4.27 8.29 3.57
C GLU A 295 5.47 7.95 2.68
N MET A 296 5.61 8.63 1.54
CA MET A 296 6.74 8.43 0.63
C MET A 296 8.08 8.72 1.31
N SER A 297 8.19 9.76 2.13
CA SER A 297 9.43 10.06 2.86
C SER A 297 9.78 9.01 3.90
N ILE A 298 8.78 8.46 4.61
CA ILE A 298 9.00 7.46 5.64
C ILE A 298 9.54 6.19 5.00
N PHE A 299 8.88 5.70 3.95
CA PHE A 299 9.30 4.47 3.26
C PHE A 299 10.65 4.64 2.56
N ALA A 300 10.89 5.77 1.90
CA ALA A 300 12.18 6.04 1.28
C ALA A 300 13.31 6.10 2.32
N GLY A 301 13.08 6.75 3.46
CA GLY A 301 14.03 6.81 4.57
C GLY A 301 14.31 5.42 5.15
N SER A 302 13.27 4.63 5.42
CA SER A 302 13.40 3.27 5.93
C SER A 302 14.15 2.34 4.97
N ALA A 303 13.90 2.46 3.66
CA ALA A 303 14.62 1.67 2.66
C ALA A 303 16.10 2.03 2.58
N MET A 304 16.41 3.32 2.53
CA MET A 304 17.78 3.82 2.54
C MET A 304 18.52 3.36 3.80
N LEU A 305 17.87 3.42 4.96
CA LEU A 305 18.43 2.86 6.20
C LEU A 305 18.66 1.36 6.11
N GLY A 306 17.68 0.60 5.60
CA GLY A 306 17.76 -0.85 5.49
C GLY A 306 19.00 -1.31 4.72
N VAL A 307 19.22 -0.74 3.53
CA VAL A 307 20.41 -1.01 2.71
C VAL A 307 21.70 -0.55 3.40
N SER A 308 21.68 0.64 4.02
CA SER A 308 22.87 1.18 4.68
C SER A 308 23.29 0.31 5.87
N VAL A 309 22.34 -0.21 6.64
CA VAL A 309 22.61 -1.13 7.76
C VAL A 309 23.06 -2.50 7.23
N ALA A 310 22.38 -3.05 6.22
CA ALA A 310 22.70 -4.36 5.67
C ALA A 310 24.14 -4.46 5.14
N ASN A 311 24.68 -3.37 4.59
CA ASN A 311 26.06 -3.32 4.10
C ASN A 311 27.13 -3.25 5.22
N VAL A 312 26.73 -2.88 6.44
CA VAL A 312 27.65 -2.68 7.57
C VAL A 312 27.62 -3.86 8.55
N VAL A 313 26.54 -4.65 8.58
CA VAL A 313 26.44 -5.83 9.44
C VAL A 313 27.24 -6.98 8.83
N PRO A 314 28.29 -7.50 9.52
CA PRO A 314 29.04 -8.66 9.03
C PRO A 314 28.15 -9.88 8.84
N ALA A 315 28.27 -10.55 7.69
CA ALA A 315 27.54 -11.80 7.41
C ALA A 315 27.82 -12.90 8.45
N ASP A 316 28.98 -12.83 9.10
CA ASP A 316 29.49 -13.78 10.08
C ASP A 316 28.61 -13.85 11.35
N LEU A 317 27.92 -12.75 11.69
CA LEU A 317 26.97 -12.73 12.82
C LEU A 317 25.72 -13.57 12.57
N PHE A 318 25.36 -13.82 11.30
CA PHE A 318 24.21 -14.66 10.94
C PHE A 318 24.61 -16.13 10.71
N GLY A 319 25.87 -16.39 10.35
CA GLY A 319 26.40 -17.75 10.19
C GLY A 319 26.32 -18.56 11.49
N ASP A 320 26.69 -17.95 12.62
CA ASP A 320 26.63 -18.62 13.93
C ASP A 320 25.19 -18.87 14.43
N PHE A 321 24.21 -18.06 14.00
CA PHE A 321 22.79 -18.31 14.33
C PHE A 321 22.14 -19.39 13.45
N VAL A 322 22.57 -19.54 12.20
CA VAL A 322 22.06 -20.57 11.28
C VAL A 322 22.65 -21.95 11.62
N VAL A 323 23.92 -22.00 12.05
CA VAL A 323 24.58 -23.25 12.44
C VAL A 323 24.13 -23.75 13.83
N SER A 324 23.65 -22.87 14.72
CA SER A 324 23.32 -23.24 16.11
C SER A 324 21.85 -23.61 16.40
N GLY A 325 20.93 -23.66 15.42
CA GLY A 325 19.52 -23.89 15.79
C GLY A 325 18.52 -24.51 14.81
N TRP A 326 18.80 -24.66 13.50
CA TRP A 326 17.76 -25.10 12.56
C TRP A 326 18.23 -26.06 11.45
N GLY A 327 19.42 -26.65 11.59
CA GLY A 327 20.05 -27.50 10.56
C GLY A 327 19.82 -29.01 10.67
N SER A 328 18.79 -29.50 11.40
CA SER A 328 18.59 -30.96 11.58
C SER A 328 17.17 -31.49 11.31
N TYR A 329 16.28 -30.71 10.70
CA TYR A 329 14.96 -31.23 10.28
C TYR A 329 14.47 -30.61 8.97
N LEU A 330 15.12 -30.94 7.85
CA LEU A 330 14.51 -31.06 6.52
C LEU A 330 15.28 -32.11 5.72
#